data_AF-A0A0W0DQH1-F1
#
_entry.id   AF-A0A0W0DQH1-F1
#
_cell.length_a   1.000
_cell.length_b   1.000
_cell.length_c   1.000
_cell.angle_alpha   90.00
_cell.angle_beta   90.00
_cell.angle_gamma   90.00
#
_symmetry.space_group_name_H-M   'P 1'
#
loop_
_entity.id
_entity.type
_entity.pdbx_description
1 polymer ?
#
loop_
_entity_poly.entity_id
_entity_poly.type
_entity_poly.pdbx_seq_one_letter_code
_entity_poly.pdbx_strand_id
1 'polypeptide(L)'
;MVMLGQVVALAMASSAVALNCKNHNVLSNYNVANKDILLKNELDTPPSKTSEMWYLAPCEDGSRRQRPSECSSDDLMCAIRHVKVDGSDHLTQKLDVHKSAKYEVEEVESGGFDIRFLGVKWGSNTIDATLSYSCDTNLKTDELVTTIWNSEYVLIEMSGPSGCKRDGNSDSGDNGNGNGNGNDPDNNNNTGKDKKSKKTSWFTWLFVYAILFTVIYLMVVSYLNTKGGSFQDFRNEFVERGTEFITSLPTFVKEVVTKTLGTRDSSASRGGYSAV
;
A
#
# COMPACT_ATOMS: atom_id res chain seq x y z
N MET A 1 31.67 31.69 -35.17
CA MET A 1 31.91 31.47 -33.72
C MET A 1 30.79 30.55 -33.23
N VAL A 2 31.01 29.23 -33.28
CA VAL A 2 29.98 28.22 -32.96
C VAL A 2 30.27 27.72 -31.55
N MET A 3 29.45 28.14 -30.59
CA MET A 3 29.46 27.59 -29.22
C MET A 3 28.66 26.29 -29.23
N LEU A 4 29.36 25.17 -29.27
CA LEU A 4 28.81 23.84 -28.99
C LEU A 4 28.64 23.71 -27.47
N GLY A 5 27.41 23.94 -26.99
CA GLY A 5 27.03 23.60 -25.62
C GLY A 5 26.90 22.09 -25.47
N GLN A 6 27.83 21.46 -24.77
CA GLN A 6 27.72 20.06 -24.39
C GLN A 6 26.70 19.91 -23.26
N VAL A 7 25.55 19.30 -23.57
CA VAL A 7 24.64 18.75 -22.56
C VAL A 7 25.31 17.50 -22.01
N VAL A 8 25.85 17.58 -20.79
CA VAL A 8 26.32 16.42 -20.05
C VAL A 8 25.09 15.63 -19.61
N ALA A 9 24.73 14.60 -20.38
CA ALA A 9 23.77 13.61 -19.95
C ALA A 9 24.42 12.74 -18.87
N LEU A 10 24.12 13.03 -17.59
CA LEU A 10 24.40 12.09 -16.51
C LEU A 10 23.56 10.84 -16.76
N ALA A 11 24.18 9.82 -17.36
CA ALA A 11 23.64 8.47 -17.34
C ALA A 11 23.65 8.01 -15.88
N MET A 12 22.49 8.08 -15.22
CA MET A 12 22.29 7.36 -13.98
C MET A 12 22.39 5.88 -14.32
N ALA A 13 23.54 5.28 -14.02
CA ALA A 13 23.69 3.84 -13.99
C ALA A 13 22.70 3.33 -12.94
N SER A 14 21.56 2.81 -13.38
CA SER A 14 20.69 2.02 -12.54
C SER A 14 21.46 0.76 -12.20
N SER A 15 22.18 0.77 -11.09
CA SER A 15 22.64 -0.46 -10.46
C SER A 15 21.40 -1.31 -10.25
N ALA A 16 21.38 -2.48 -10.87
CA ALA A 16 20.44 -3.55 -10.57
C ALA A 16 20.71 -4.00 -9.13
N VAL A 17 20.23 -3.22 -8.17
CA VAL A 17 20.20 -3.61 -6.76
C VAL A 17 19.04 -4.58 -6.67
N ALA A 18 19.35 -5.81 -6.33
CA ALA A 18 18.31 -6.78 -6.09
C ALA A 18 17.66 -6.52 -4.71
N LEU A 19 16.37 -6.84 -4.59
CA LEU A 19 15.55 -6.42 -3.45
C LEU A 19 15.97 -7.16 -2.15
N ASN A 20 16.67 -6.44 -1.27
CA ASN A 20 17.04 -6.93 0.07
C ASN A 20 16.01 -6.46 1.10
N CYS A 21 15.02 -7.30 1.41
CA CYS A 21 13.94 -6.95 2.32
C CYS A 21 14.37 -6.65 3.77
N LYS A 22 15.52 -7.16 4.23
CA LYS A 22 16.00 -6.91 5.61
C LYS A 22 16.61 -5.52 5.76
N ASN A 23 17.30 -5.05 4.73
CA ASN A 23 18.01 -3.77 4.74
C ASN A 23 17.24 -2.64 4.05
N HIS A 24 16.05 -2.93 3.52
CA HIS A 24 15.20 -1.95 2.86
C HIS A 24 14.47 -1.09 3.90
N ASN A 25 14.46 0.24 3.72
CA ASN A 25 13.87 1.22 4.64
C ASN A 25 12.41 0.95 5.04
N VAL A 26 11.60 0.45 4.09
CA VAL A 26 10.20 0.05 4.34
C VAL A 26 10.11 -1.40 4.82
N LEU A 27 10.54 -2.36 4.00
CA LEU A 27 10.35 -3.80 4.25
C LEU A 27 11.01 -4.32 5.52
N SER A 28 12.05 -3.66 6.05
CA SER A 28 12.68 -4.03 7.32
C SER A 28 11.69 -4.02 8.48
N ASN A 29 10.69 -3.14 8.40
CA ASN A 29 9.65 -2.96 9.41
C ASN A 29 8.56 -4.04 9.35
N TYR A 30 8.56 -4.92 8.34
CA TYR A 30 7.51 -5.91 8.11
C TYR A 30 8.04 -7.34 8.28
N ASN A 31 7.13 -8.26 8.56
CA ASN A 31 7.44 -9.69 8.65
C ASN A 31 7.47 -10.38 7.29
N VAL A 32 7.99 -9.71 6.25
CA VAL A 32 8.06 -10.27 4.89
C VAL A 32 8.69 -11.65 4.94
N ALA A 33 7.93 -12.66 4.51
CA ALA A 33 8.37 -14.04 4.56
C ALA A 33 9.69 -14.21 3.81
N ASN A 34 10.73 -14.73 4.48
CA ASN A 34 11.98 -15.16 3.84
C ASN A 34 11.81 -16.51 3.10
N LYS A 35 10.58 -16.84 2.69
CA LYS A 35 10.22 -18.10 2.04
C LYS A 35 9.54 -17.77 0.73
N ASP A 36 9.91 -18.54 -0.28
CA ASP A 36 9.22 -18.52 -1.55
C ASP A 36 7.76 -18.93 -1.36
N ILE A 37 6.87 -18.27 -2.09
CA ILE A 37 5.44 -18.54 -2.10
C ILE A 37 5.11 -19.11 -3.47
N LEU A 38 4.49 -20.29 -3.49
CA LEU A 38 3.99 -20.92 -4.70
C LEU A 38 2.48 -20.98 -4.64
N LEU A 39 1.81 -20.20 -5.49
CA LEU A 39 0.36 -20.17 -5.62
C LEU A 39 -0.02 -20.93 -6.88
N LYS A 40 -1.02 -21.79 -6.77
CA LYS A 40 -1.60 -22.53 -7.90
C LYS A 40 -3.09 -22.37 -7.87
N ASN A 41 -3.67 -21.97 -8.98
CA ASN A 41 -5.10 -21.88 -9.17
C ASN A 41 -5.50 -22.66 -10.42
N GLU A 42 -6.63 -23.34 -10.38
CA GLU A 42 -7.20 -24.03 -11.53
C GLU A 42 -8.66 -23.61 -11.66
N LEU A 43 -9.00 -23.07 -12.82
CA LEU A 43 -10.33 -22.57 -13.14
C LEU A 43 -10.90 -23.35 -14.33
N ASP A 44 -12.12 -23.83 -14.18
CA ASP A 44 -12.85 -24.41 -15.30
C ASP A 44 -13.33 -23.27 -16.22
N THR A 45 -12.86 -23.27 -17.47
CA THR A 45 -13.14 -22.22 -18.46
C THR A 45 -13.73 -22.85 -19.73
N PRO A 46 -14.95 -23.43 -19.67
CA PRO A 46 -15.49 -24.26 -20.75
C PRO A 46 -15.38 -23.59 -22.14
N PRO A 47 -14.97 -24.34 -23.19
CA PRO A 47 -14.70 -25.78 -23.22
C PRO A 47 -13.32 -26.22 -22.69
N SER A 48 -12.56 -25.30 -22.10
CA SER A 48 -11.18 -25.49 -21.65
C SER A 48 -11.03 -25.53 -20.12
N LYS A 49 -9.84 -25.84 -19.63
CA LYS A 49 -9.42 -25.58 -18.25
C LYS A 49 -8.22 -24.67 -18.23
N THR A 50 -8.25 -23.65 -17.37
CA THR A 50 -7.13 -22.74 -17.21
C THR A 50 -6.43 -23.02 -15.89
N SER A 51 -5.14 -23.31 -15.92
CA SER A 51 -4.31 -23.38 -14.72
C SER A 51 -3.34 -22.21 -14.69
N GLU A 52 -3.24 -21.59 -13.52
CA GLU A 52 -2.35 -20.47 -13.28
C GLU A 52 -1.44 -20.77 -12.09
N MET A 53 -0.18 -20.38 -12.24
CA MET A 53 0.84 -20.57 -11.24
C MET A 53 1.59 -19.26 -11.03
N TRP A 54 1.75 -18.88 -9.77
CA TRP A 54 2.59 -17.76 -9.35
C TRP A 54 3.67 -18.27 -8.42
N TYR A 55 4.91 -17.95 -8.76
CA TYR A 55 6.07 -18.13 -7.89
C TYR A 55 6.55 -16.75 -7.45
N LEU A 56 6.52 -16.49 -6.14
CA LEU A 56 6.91 -15.22 -5.53
C LEU A 56 8.11 -15.45 -4.62
N ALA A 57 9.21 -14.78 -4.92
CA ALA A 57 10.42 -14.74 -4.12
C ALA A 57 10.97 -13.30 -4.10
N PRO A 58 10.21 -12.33 -3.55
CA PRO A 58 10.55 -10.91 -3.67
C PRO A 58 11.88 -10.56 -2.97
N CYS A 59 12.29 -11.35 -1.96
CA CYS A 59 13.50 -11.10 -1.19
C CYS A 59 14.65 -12.00 -1.63
N GLU A 60 15.85 -11.44 -1.84
CA GLU A 60 17.03 -12.20 -2.27
C GLU A 60 17.44 -13.36 -1.34
N ASP A 61 17.18 -13.20 -0.04
CA ASP A 61 17.53 -14.12 1.04
C ASP A 61 16.59 -15.35 1.13
N GLY A 62 15.63 -15.44 0.22
CA GLY A 62 14.61 -16.50 0.19
C GLY A 62 15.20 -17.89 -0.05
N SER A 63 14.65 -18.89 0.65
CA SER A 63 14.98 -20.28 0.41
C SER A 63 14.34 -20.77 -0.90
N ARG A 64 15.14 -20.83 -1.98
CA ARG A 64 14.79 -21.22 -3.38
C ARG A 64 14.29 -22.66 -3.59
N ARG A 65 13.60 -23.24 -2.61
CA ARG A 65 13.40 -24.69 -2.48
C ARG A 65 12.22 -25.24 -3.27
N GLN A 66 11.35 -24.38 -3.81
CA GLN A 66 10.11 -24.79 -4.50
C GLN A 66 9.90 -24.09 -5.84
N ARG A 67 10.98 -23.65 -6.49
CA ARG A 67 10.87 -22.98 -7.78
C ARG A 67 10.38 -23.96 -8.87
N PRO A 68 9.33 -23.61 -9.63
CA PRO A 68 8.93 -24.36 -10.83
C PRO A 68 10.04 -24.38 -11.89
N SER A 69 10.18 -25.47 -12.63
CA SER A 69 11.20 -25.62 -13.68
C SER A 69 11.10 -24.61 -14.82
N GLU A 70 9.90 -24.05 -15.03
CA GLU A 70 9.61 -23.06 -16.07
C GLU A 70 9.99 -21.62 -15.66
N CYS A 71 10.25 -21.40 -14.37
CA CYS A 71 10.71 -20.12 -13.84
C CYS A 71 12.24 -20.06 -13.81
N SER A 72 12.81 -18.92 -14.15
CA SER A 72 14.25 -18.71 -14.13
C SER A 72 14.80 -18.64 -12.71
N SER A 73 16.08 -18.97 -12.57
CA SER A 73 16.75 -19.03 -11.27
C SER A 73 16.89 -17.68 -10.56
N ASP A 74 16.79 -16.60 -11.33
CA ASP A 74 16.92 -15.19 -10.95
C ASP A 74 15.57 -14.46 -10.89
N ASP A 75 14.45 -15.15 -11.03
CA ASP A 75 13.13 -14.56 -10.91
C ASP A 75 12.80 -14.23 -9.46
N LEU A 76 12.43 -12.97 -9.22
CA LEU A 76 11.75 -12.49 -8.02
C LEU A 76 10.26 -12.79 -8.05
N MET A 77 9.69 -12.79 -9.26
CA MET A 77 8.32 -13.20 -9.50
C MET A 77 8.25 -13.89 -10.85
N CYS A 78 7.54 -15.01 -10.92
CA CYS A 78 7.29 -15.74 -12.16
C CYS A 78 5.83 -16.15 -12.18
N ALA A 79 5.19 -15.97 -13.32
CA ALA A 79 3.77 -16.22 -13.49
C ALA A 79 3.50 -16.96 -14.79
N ILE A 80 2.78 -18.06 -14.71
CA ILE A 80 2.59 -19.02 -15.81
C ILE A 80 1.12 -19.36 -15.90
N ARG A 81 0.55 -19.27 -17.11
CA ARG A 81 -0.82 -19.67 -17.40
C ARG A 81 -0.88 -20.69 -18.52
N HIS A 82 -1.43 -21.85 -18.20
CA HIS A 82 -1.69 -22.94 -19.11
C HIS A 82 -3.19 -23.02 -19.40
N VAL A 83 -3.53 -23.28 -20.65
CA VAL A 83 -4.92 -23.55 -21.06
C VAL A 83 -4.96 -24.92 -21.70
N LYS A 84 -5.74 -25.80 -21.09
CA LYS A 84 -5.96 -27.15 -21.55
C LYS A 84 -7.25 -27.22 -22.36
N VAL A 85 -7.15 -27.54 -23.64
CA VAL A 85 -8.28 -27.70 -24.58
C VAL A 85 -8.18 -29.09 -25.20
N ASP A 86 -9.26 -29.87 -25.20
CA ASP A 86 -9.33 -31.19 -25.83
C ASP A 86 -8.18 -32.14 -25.39
N GLY A 87 -7.76 -32.03 -24.13
CA GLY A 87 -6.67 -32.82 -23.55
C GLY A 87 -5.26 -32.29 -23.83
N SER A 88 -5.09 -31.35 -24.76
CA SER A 88 -3.82 -30.71 -25.09
C SER A 88 -3.55 -29.53 -24.16
N ASP A 89 -2.35 -29.46 -23.60
CA ASP A 89 -1.93 -28.39 -22.68
C ASP A 89 -1.09 -27.34 -23.44
N HIS A 90 -1.46 -26.08 -23.31
CA HIS A 90 -0.82 -24.96 -24.00
C HIS A 90 -0.42 -23.86 -23.02
N LEU A 91 0.87 -23.52 -23.00
CA LEU A 91 1.34 -22.29 -22.36
C LEU A 91 0.81 -21.08 -23.13
N THR A 92 -0.01 -20.27 -22.48
CA THR A 92 -0.65 -19.09 -23.11
C THR A 92 -0.07 -17.78 -22.62
N GLN A 93 0.35 -17.72 -21.35
CA GLN A 93 0.95 -16.52 -20.78
C GLN A 93 2.11 -16.89 -19.87
N LYS A 94 3.19 -16.13 -19.98
CA LYS A 94 4.37 -16.22 -19.12
C LYS A 94 4.87 -14.82 -18.80
N LEU A 95 5.14 -14.53 -17.53
CA LEU A 95 5.74 -13.28 -17.07
C LEU A 95 6.89 -13.61 -16.11
N ASP A 96 8.07 -13.08 -16.40
CA ASP A 96 9.26 -13.25 -15.57
C ASP A 96 9.72 -11.86 -15.09
N VAL A 97 9.79 -11.68 -13.77
CA VAL A 97 10.36 -10.51 -13.12
C VAL A 97 11.70 -10.91 -12.54
N HIS A 98 12.77 -10.57 -13.23
CA HIS A 98 14.13 -10.87 -12.80
C HIS A 98 14.60 -9.93 -11.67
N LYS A 99 15.62 -10.36 -10.94
CA LYS A 99 16.33 -9.56 -9.93
C LYS A 99 16.83 -8.20 -10.39
N SER A 100 17.04 -8.03 -11.70
CA SER A 100 17.47 -6.75 -12.29
C SER A 100 16.33 -5.76 -12.56
N ALA A 101 15.08 -6.15 -12.30
CA ALA A 101 13.93 -5.27 -12.47
C ALA A 101 14.06 -4.06 -11.53
N LYS A 102 13.67 -2.88 -12.05
CA LYS A 102 13.52 -1.70 -11.21
C LYS A 102 12.30 -1.90 -10.34
N TYR A 103 12.37 -1.47 -9.08
CA TYR A 103 11.25 -1.59 -8.16
C TYR A 103 11.09 -0.34 -7.31
N GLU A 104 9.88 -0.15 -6.82
CA GLU A 104 9.50 0.83 -5.81
C GLU A 104 8.75 0.09 -4.70
N VAL A 105 8.96 0.54 -3.45
CA VAL A 105 8.25 -0.01 -2.30
C VAL A 105 7.60 1.12 -1.53
N GLU A 106 6.31 1.01 -1.30
CA GLU A 106 5.51 2.03 -0.62
C GLU A 106 4.71 1.40 0.52
N GLU A 107 4.53 2.14 1.61
CA GLU A 107 3.63 1.74 2.70
C GLU A 107 2.21 2.23 2.36
N VAL A 108 1.22 1.35 2.52
CA VAL A 108 -0.18 1.67 2.23
C VAL A 108 -0.85 2.23 3.49
N GLU A 109 -1.63 3.31 3.37
CA GLU A 109 -2.28 3.97 4.51
C GLU A 109 -3.22 3.07 5.33
N SER A 110 -3.87 2.10 4.67
CA SER A 110 -4.72 1.10 5.30
C SER A 110 -3.94 0.05 6.11
N GLY A 111 -2.61 0.11 6.09
CA GLY A 111 -1.69 -0.85 6.67
C GLY A 111 -1.25 -1.89 5.64
N GLY A 112 0.04 -2.25 5.68
CA GLY A 112 0.66 -3.11 4.68
C GLY A 112 1.71 -2.39 3.86
N PHE A 113 2.08 -2.97 2.72
CA PHE A 113 3.03 -2.38 1.78
C PHE A 113 2.82 -2.94 0.36
N ASP A 114 3.24 -2.17 -0.63
CA ASP A 114 3.24 -2.56 -2.04
C ASP A 114 4.68 -2.63 -2.54
N ILE A 115 4.99 -3.65 -3.35
CA ILE A 115 6.20 -3.75 -4.14
C ILE A 115 5.80 -3.65 -5.61
N ARG A 116 6.16 -2.55 -6.26
CA ARG A 116 5.89 -2.30 -7.68
C ARG A 116 7.16 -2.50 -8.50
N PHE A 117 7.18 -3.51 -9.35
CA PHE A 117 8.20 -3.75 -10.36
C PHE A 117 7.87 -2.99 -11.64
N LEU A 118 8.78 -2.11 -12.06
CA LEU A 118 8.56 -1.16 -13.15
C LEU A 118 9.12 -1.69 -14.47
N GLY A 119 8.34 -1.53 -15.54
CA GLY A 119 8.79 -1.77 -16.91
C GLY A 119 9.21 -3.22 -17.18
N VAL A 120 8.49 -4.17 -16.60
CA VAL A 120 8.69 -5.60 -16.80
C VAL A 120 8.35 -5.95 -18.26
N LYS A 121 9.24 -6.68 -18.94
CA LYS A 121 9.01 -7.11 -20.31
C LYS A 121 7.99 -8.24 -20.35
N TRP A 122 6.96 -8.09 -21.18
CA TRP A 122 5.96 -9.11 -21.42
C TRP A 122 5.65 -9.21 -22.92
N GLY A 123 6.29 -10.17 -23.58
CA GLY A 123 6.24 -10.29 -25.04
C GLY A 123 6.80 -9.03 -25.73
N SER A 124 5.97 -8.36 -26.54
CA SER A 124 6.31 -7.08 -27.18
C SER A 124 6.07 -5.85 -26.29
N ASN A 125 5.40 -6.03 -25.15
CA ASN A 125 4.96 -4.94 -24.29
C ASN A 125 5.86 -4.80 -23.05
N THR A 126 5.74 -3.67 -22.38
CA THR A 126 6.28 -3.43 -21.04
C THR A 126 5.12 -3.11 -20.12
N ILE A 127 5.03 -3.84 -19.02
CA ILE A 127 3.97 -3.69 -18.02
C ILE A 127 4.58 -3.48 -16.64
N ASP A 128 3.81 -2.92 -15.73
CA ASP A 128 4.19 -2.87 -14.32
C ASP A 128 3.57 -4.07 -13.58
N ALA A 129 4.30 -4.62 -12.61
CA ALA A 129 3.80 -5.72 -11.79
C ALA A 129 3.83 -5.31 -10.32
N THR A 130 2.69 -5.41 -9.65
CA THR A 130 2.54 -4.99 -8.26
C THR A 130 2.20 -6.18 -7.38
N LEU A 131 2.94 -6.32 -6.29
CA LEU A 131 2.68 -7.27 -5.22
C LEU A 131 2.29 -6.49 -3.96
N SER A 132 1.00 -6.57 -3.61
CA SER A 132 0.41 -5.87 -2.48
C SER A 132 0.25 -6.81 -1.30
N TYR A 133 0.72 -6.40 -0.12
CA TYR A 133 0.57 -7.12 1.13
C TYR A 133 -0.27 -6.32 2.11
N SER A 134 -1.40 -6.89 2.50
CA SER A 134 -2.25 -6.37 3.58
C SER A 134 -2.00 -7.14 4.88
N CYS A 135 -2.01 -6.44 6.01
CA CYS A 135 -1.83 -7.06 7.32
C CYS A 135 -3.11 -7.77 7.77
N ASP A 136 -3.02 -9.08 8.02
CA ASP A 136 -4.04 -9.83 8.73
C ASP A 136 -3.41 -10.76 9.77
N THR A 137 -3.55 -10.39 11.05
CA THR A 137 -3.03 -11.16 12.18
C THR A 137 -3.87 -12.39 12.53
N ASN A 138 -5.06 -12.54 11.94
CA ASN A 138 -5.92 -13.70 12.17
C ASN A 138 -5.48 -14.91 11.35
N LEU A 139 -4.78 -14.68 10.24
CA LEU A 139 -4.22 -15.71 9.38
C LEU A 139 -2.88 -16.21 9.94
N LYS A 140 -2.66 -17.53 9.85
CA LYS A 140 -1.39 -18.15 10.28
C LYS A 140 -0.28 -18.03 9.24
N THR A 141 -0.68 -17.88 7.99
CA THR A 141 0.18 -17.80 6.80
C THR A 141 -0.44 -16.80 5.84
N ASP A 142 0.35 -16.25 4.94
CA ASP A 142 -0.19 -15.37 3.92
C ASP A 142 -1.07 -16.16 2.94
N GLU A 143 -2.21 -15.58 2.57
CA GLU A 143 -3.18 -16.12 1.64
C GLU A 143 -3.33 -15.20 0.44
N LEU A 144 -3.62 -15.79 -0.72
CA LEU A 144 -3.90 -15.05 -1.95
C LEU A 144 -5.32 -14.48 -1.87
N VAL A 145 -5.45 -13.16 -1.99
CA VAL A 145 -6.75 -12.48 -2.04
C VAL A 145 -7.24 -12.39 -3.47
N THR A 146 -6.42 -11.84 -4.36
CA THR A 146 -6.77 -11.70 -5.77
C THR A 146 -5.53 -11.63 -6.66
N THR A 147 -5.75 -11.95 -7.93
CA THR A 147 -4.78 -11.79 -9.01
C THR A 147 -5.49 -11.10 -10.16
N ILE A 148 -4.91 -10.00 -10.65
CA ILE A 148 -5.39 -9.27 -11.82
C ILE A 148 -4.29 -9.33 -12.86
N TRP A 149 -4.64 -9.87 -14.02
CA TRP A 149 -3.77 -9.91 -15.19
C TRP A 149 -4.45 -9.18 -16.34
N ASN A 150 -3.88 -8.05 -16.78
CA ASN A 150 -4.34 -7.35 -17.97
C ASN A 150 -3.17 -6.94 -18.87
N SER A 151 -3.44 -6.12 -19.89
CA SER A 151 -2.45 -5.73 -20.90
C SER A 151 -1.45 -4.66 -20.45
N GLU A 152 -1.73 -3.95 -19.36
CA GLU A 152 -0.95 -2.79 -18.90
C GLU A 152 -0.24 -3.07 -17.57
N TYR A 153 -0.85 -3.87 -16.70
CA TYR A 153 -0.30 -4.22 -15.41
C TYR A 153 -0.73 -5.61 -14.92
N VAL A 154 0.04 -6.10 -13.96
CA VAL A 154 -0.27 -7.27 -13.13
C VAL A 154 -0.36 -6.82 -11.68
N LEU A 155 -1.38 -7.30 -10.96
CA LEU A 155 -1.54 -7.07 -9.52
C LEU A 155 -1.78 -8.39 -8.81
N ILE A 156 -1.04 -8.62 -7.73
CA ILE A 156 -1.24 -9.74 -6.83
C ILE A 156 -1.48 -9.16 -5.44
N GLU A 157 -2.62 -9.47 -4.84
CA GLU A 157 -2.93 -9.05 -3.49
C GLU A 157 -2.84 -10.25 -2.55
N MET A 158 -2.09 -10.06 -1.47
CA MET A 158 -1.88 -11.02 -0.40
C MET A 158 -2.40 -10.44 0.91
N SER A 159 -2.97 -11.31 1.73
CA SER A 159 -3.38 -10.96 3.10
C SER A 159 -2.73 -11.91 4.08
N GLY A 160 -2.15 -11.39 5.15
CA GLY A 160 -1.57 -12.23 6.18
C GLY A 160 -0.53 -11.56 7.07
N PRO A 161 0.21 -12.36 7.86
CA PRO A 161 1.19 -11.85 8.81
C PRO A 161 2.39 -11.15 8.16
N SER A 162 2.73 -11.43 6.90
CA SER A 162 3.84 -10.74 6.21
C SER A 162 3.57 -9.26 5.99
N GLY A 163 2.30 -8.88 5.77
CA GLY A 163 1.87 -7.50 5.65
C GLY A 163 1.85 -6.75 6.98
N CYS A 164 2.03 -7.44 8.12
CA CYS A 164 2.05 -6.82 9.43
C CYS A 164 3.44 -6.30 9.80
N LYS A 165 3.46 -5.13 10.43
CA LYS A 165 4.69 -4.57 11.00
C LYS A 165 5.20 -5.49 12.10
N ARG A 166 6.52 -5.61 12.20
CA ARG A 166 7.19 -6.25 13.33
C ARG A 166 6.84 -5.51 14.60
N ASP A 167 6.41 -6.25 15.61
CA ASP A 167 6.29 -5.70 16.96
C ASP A 167 7.67 -5.26 17.42
N GLY A 168 7.86 -3.95 17.51
CA GLY A 168 9.14 -3.34 17.84
C GLY A 168 9.59 -3.72 19.25
N ASN A 169 10.59 -4.60 19.33
CA ASN A 169 11.68 -4.44 20.28
C ASN A 169 12.90 -3.93 19.51
N SER A 170 12.76 -2.77 18.90
CA SER A 170 13.85 -2.01 18.31
C SER A 170 14.26 -0.90 19.28
N ASP A 171 14.73 -1.28 20.47
CA ASP A 171 15.65 -0.42 21.21
C ASP A 171 17.04 -0.68 20.66
N SER A 172 17.42 0.15 19.69
CA SER A 172 18.83 0.46 19.47
C SER A 172 19.28 1.33 20.64
N GLY A 173 20.14 0.78 21.49
CA GLY A 173 20.67 1.50 22.66
C GLY A 173 21.44 0.62 23.63
N ASP A 174 22.35 -0.21 23.12
CA ASP A 174 23.35 -0.89 23.94
C ASP A 174 24.31 0.14 24.54
N ASN A 175 24.17 0.40 25.84
CA ASN A 175 25.26 0.62 26.80
C ASN A 175 24.68 0.84 28.20
N GLY A 176 24.53 -0.24 28.96
CA GLY A 176 24.05 -0.22 30.33
C GLY A 176 24.62 -1.39 31.12
N ASN A 177 25.91 -1.25 31.49
CA ASN A 177 26.66 -2.10 32.39
C ASN A 177 25.85 -2.45 33.66
N GLY A 178 25.61 -3.74 33.94
CA GLY A 178 24.74 -4.17 35.05
C GLY A 178 24.88 -5.65 35.39
N ASN A 179 25.93 -5.95 36.14
CA ASN A 179 26.26 -7.23 36.75
C ASN A 179 25.13 -7.74 37.68
N GLY A 180 24.71 -9.00 37.58
CA GLY A 180 23.71 -9.56 38.50
C GLY A 180 23.32 -11.01 38.25
N ASN A 181 24.08 -11.94 38.83
CA ASN A 181 23.75 -13.35 39.03
C ASN A 181 22.39 -13.53 39.74
N GLY A 182 21.59 -14.49 39.30
CA GLY A 182 20.43 -15.01 40.04
C GLY A 182 19.83 -16.23 39.36
N ASN A 183 20.12 -17.41 39.90
CA ASN A 183 19.52 -18.69 39.52
C ASN A 183 18.10 -18.83 40.10
N ASP A 184 17.31 -19.65 39.40
CA ASP A 184 16.22 -20.54 39.88
C ASP A 184 14.77 -19.99 39.93
N PRO A 185 13.72 -20.86 39.98
CA PRO A 185 12.96 -21.29 38.80
C PRO A 185 11.44 -21.05 38.93
N ASP A 186 10.70 -21.38 37.86
CA ASP A 186 9.25 -21.64 37.74
C ASP A 186 8.27 -20.87 38.66
N ASN A 187 7.46 -19.98 38.06
CA ASN A 187 6.05 -19.94 38.46
C ASN A 187 5.12 -19.46 37.33
N ASN A 188 4.18 -20.34 37.02
CA ASN A 188 2.95 -20.12 36.29
C ASN A 188 2.20 -18.91 36.87
N ASN A 189 1.88 -17.91 36.05
CA ASN A 189 0.69 -17.09 36.25
C ASN A 189 0.31 -16.34 34.97
N ASN A 190 -0.82 -16.76 34.42
CA ASN A 190 -1.74 -15.91 33.68
C ASN A 190 -1.83 -14.54 34.33
N THR A 191 -1.21 -13.55 33.72
CA THR A 191 -1.56 -12.14 33.94
C THR A 191 -1.68 -11.51 32.56
N GLY A 192 -2.92 -11.21 32.20
CA GLY A 192 -3.25 -10.49 30.98
C GLY A 192 -2.40 -9.22 30.92
N LYS A 193 -1.52 -9.16 29.92
CA LYS A 193 -0.81 -7.93 29.60
C LYS A 193 -1.72 -7.11 28.71
N ASP A 194 -2.29 -6.13 29.38
CA ASP A 194 -2.97 -4.95 28.88
C ASP A 194 -2.82 -4.75 27.37
N LYS A 195 -3.95 -4.95 26.67
CA LYS A 195 -4.18 -4.32 25.38
C LYS A 195 -4.00 -2.81 25.58
N LYS A 196 -2.80 -2.29 25.32
CA LYS A 196 -2.64 -0.88 24.97
C LYS A 196 -3.36 -0.68 23.66
N SER A 197 -4.67 -0.49 23.78
CA SER A 197 -5.51 0.13 22.77
C SER A 197 -4.80 1.43 22.38
N LYS A 198 -4.08 1.40 21.26
CA LYS A 198 -3.84 2.62 20.50
C LYS A 198 -5.24 3.11 20.16
N LYS A 199 -5.71 4.09 20.92
CA LYS A 199 -6.93 4.84 20.64
C LYS A 199 -6.68 5.59 19.35
N THR A 200 -6.80 4.90 18.22
CA THR A 200 -6.84 5.52 16.90
C THR A 200 -8.22 6.14 16.77
N SER A 201 -8.32 7.30 17.43
CA SER A 201 -9.00 8.49 16.97
C SER A 201 -10.37 8.27 16.34
N TRP A 202 -11.41 8.21 17.19
CA TRP A 202 -12.80 8.46 16.81
C TRP A 202 -12.95 9.72 15.92
N PHE A 203 -12.04 10.69 16.06
CA PHE A 203 -11.98 11.88 15.24
C PHE A 203 -11.58 11.61 13.77
N THR A 204 -10.74 10.61 13.49
CA THR A 204 -10.40 10.23 12.11
C THR A 204 -11.62 9.65 11.40
N TRP A 205 -12.41 8.81 12.07
CA TRP A 205 -13.69 8.32 11.52
C TRP A 205 -14.68 9.46 11.29
N LEU A 206 -14.79 10.41 12.23
CA LEU A 206 -15.62 11.60 12.05
C LEU A 206 -15.19 12.40 10.80
N PHE A 207 -13.89 12.62 10.63
CA PHE A 207 -13.36 13.36 9.48
C PHE A 207 -13.64 12.66 8.15
N VAL A 208 -13.47 11.34 8.10
CA VAL A 208 -13.83 10.52 6.92
C VAL A 208 -15.32 10.63 6.61
N TYR A 209 -16.19 10.53 7.62
CA TYR A 209 -17.63 10.72 7.42
C TYR A 209 -17.97 12.13 6.95
N ALA A 210 -17.32 13.17 7.48
CA ALA A 210 -17.55 14.56 7.07
C ALA A 210 -17.20 14.78 5.58
N ILE A 211 -16.08 14.23 5.12
CA ILE A 211 -15.71 14.28 3.69
C ILE A 211 -16.72 13.50 2.86
N LEU A 212 -17.08 12.29 3.27
CA LEU A 212 -18.01 11.43 2.54
C LEU A 212 -19.41 12.07 2.41
N PHE A 213 -19.94 12.65 3.49
CA PHE A 213 -21.21 13.39 3.44
C PHE A 213 -21.13 14.63 2.56
N THR A 214 -19.99 15.33 2.55
CA THR A 214 -19.77 16.49 1.67
C THR A 214 -19.80 16.07 0.20
N VAL A 215 -19.14 14.97 -0.16
CA VAL A 215 -19.13 14.45 -1.54
C VAL A 215 -20.54 14.03 -1.98
N ILE A 216 -21.25 13.28 -1.13
CA ILE A 216 -22.63 12.87 -1.42
C ILE A 216 -23.54 14.08 -1.57
N TYR A 217 -23.41 15.10 -0.71
CA TYR A 217 -24.17 16.34 -0.79
C TYR A 217 -23.93 17.06 -2.12
N LEU A 218 -22.67 17.21 -2.53
CA LEU A 218 -22.33 17.83 -3.81
C LEU A 218 -22.89 17.05 -5.00
N MET A 219 -22.88 15.71 -4.96
CA MET A 219 -23.50 14.89 -6.01
C MET A 219 -25.01 15.09 -6.09
N VAL A 220 -25.71 15.07 -4.95
CA VAL A 220 -27.17 15.19 -4.90
C VAL A 220 -27.62 16.58 -5.35
N VAL A 221 -26.94 17.64 -4.90
CA VAL A 221 -27.26 19.02 -5.30
C VAL A 221 -26.97 19.24 -6.79
N SER A 222 -25.83 18.75 -7.28
CA SER A 222 -25.51 18.82 -8.71
C SER A 222 -26.55 18.08 -9.54
N TYR A 223 -26.95 16.88 -9.12
CA TYR A 223 -27.98 16.08 -9.80
C TYR A 223 -29.36 16.76 -9.80
N LEU A 224 -29.78 17.37 -8.70
CA LEU A 224 -31.05 18.10 -8.62
C LEU A 224 -31.04 19.37 -9.48
N ASN A 225 -29.90 20.06 -9.57
CA ASN A 225 -29.75 21.26 -10.41
C ASN A 225 -29.64 20.92 -11.90
N THR A 226 -29.12 19.75 -12.26
CA THR A 226 -29.02 19.29 -13.66
C THR A 226 -30.20 18.43 -14.12
N LYS A 227 -31.33 18.38 -13.39
CA LYS A 227 -32.51 17.64 -13.82
C LYS A 227 -33.03 18.18 -15.17
N GLY A 228 -32.55 17.58 -16.26
CA GLY A 228 -32.85 17.93 -17.66
C GLY A 228 -31.65 18.13 -18.59
N GLY A 229 -30.40 18.12 -18.07
CA GLY A 229 -29.17 18.37 -18.86
C GLY A 229 -28.39 17.10 -19.25
N SER A 230 -27.27 17.28 -19.97
CA SER A 230 -26.36 16.20 -20.35
C SER A 230 -25.38 15.84 -19.22
N PHE A 231 -24.74 14.67 -19.31
CA PHE A 231 -23.74 14.24 -18.32
C PHE A 231 -22.50 15.15 -18.26
N GLN A 232 -22.24 15.92 -19.32
CA GLN A 232 -21.16 16.92 -19.34
C GLN A 232 -21.53 18.13 -18.49
N ASP A 233 -22.81 18.53 -18.47
CA ASP A 233 -23.30 19.63 -17.65
C ASP A 233 -23.23 19.29 -16.15
N PHE A 234 -23.53 18.03 -15.79
CA PHE A 234 -23.35 17.52 -14.43
C PHE A 234 -21.88 17.56 -13.98
N ARG A 235 -20.96 17.15 -14.84
CA ARG A 235 -19.53 17.16 -14.52
C ARG A 235 -19.00 18.58 -14.33
N ASN A 236 -19.41 19.52 -15.18
CA ASN A 236 -18.99 20.91 -15.08
C ASN A 236 -19.51 21.56 -13.80
N GLU A 237 -20.80 21.37 -13.47
CA GLU A 237 -21.40 21.88 -12.23
C GLU A 237 -20.75 21.27 -10.98
N PHE A 238 -20.46 19.95 -11.00
CA PHE A 238 -19.79 19.27 -9.90
C PHE A 238 -18.36 19.78 -9.69
N VAL A 239 -17.60 19.98 -10.77
CA VAL A 239 -16.22 20.50 -10.71
C VAL A 239 -16.22 21.94 -10.24
N GLU A 240 -17.10 22.79 -10.75
CA GLU A 240 -17.22 24.19 -10.36
C GLU A 240 -17.52 24.31 -8.86
N ARG A 241 -18.55 23.61 -8.37
CA ARG A 241 -18.87 23.60 -6.92
C ARG A 241 -17.79 22.93 -6.07
N GLY A 242 -17.12 21.92 -6.58
CA GLY A 242 -15.97 21.30 -5.92
C GLY A 242 -14.82 22.29 -5.74
N THR A 243 -14.53 23.09 -6.77
CA THR A 243 -13.49 24.13 -6.71
C THR A 243 -13.88 25.29 -5.79
N GLU A 244 -15.14 25.73 -5.79
CA GLU A 244 -15.64 26.73 -4.84
C GLU A 244 -15.55 26.27 -3.38
N PHE A 245 -15.85 24.99 -3.12
CA PHE A 245 -15.73 24.41 -1.79
C PHE A 245 -14.26 24.32 -1.32
N ILE A 246 -13.35 23.89 -2.20
CA ILE A 246 -11.90 23.80 -1.88
C ILE A 246 -11.30 25.19 -1.66
N THR A 247 -11.70 26.18 -2.47
CA THR A 247 -11.18 27.56 -2.36
C THR A 247 -11.74 28.32 -1.17
N SER A 248 -12.95 27.97 -0.69
CA SER A 248 -13.55 28.56 0.52
C SER A 248 -13.11 27.90 1.83
N LEU A 249 -12.58 26.67 1.77
CA LEU A 249 -12.10 25.92 2.94
C LEU A 249 -11.05 26.66 3.80
N PRO A 250 -10.01 27.30 3.22
CA PRO A 250 -9.00 28.03 4.00
C PRO A 250 -9.59 29.21 4.78
N THR A 251 -10.57 29.90 4.20
CA THR A 251 -11.26 31.03 4.83
C THR A 251 -12.13 30.56 6.00
N PHE A 252 -12.84 29.45 5.83
CA PHE A 252 -13.63 28.81 6.88
C PHE A 252 -12.74 28.31 8.04
N VAL A 253 -11.62 27.65 7.75
CA VAL A 253 -10.67 27.21 8.78
C VAL A 253 -10.08 28.41 9.52
N LYS A 254 -9.72 29.49 8.81
CA LYS A 254 -9.22 30.73 9.43
C LYS A 254 -10.27 31.33 10.37
N GLU A 255 -11.53 31.39 9.94
CA GLU A 255 -12.63 31.92 10.77
C GLU A 255 -12.90 31.05 11.99
N VAL A 256 -12.99 29.72 11.82
CA VAL A 256 -13.19 28.77 12.92
C VAL A 256 -12.04 28.83 13.91
N VAL A 257 -10.79 28.86 13.46
CA VAL A 257 -9.58 29.00 14.30
C VAL A 257 -9.61 30.33 15.05
N THR A 258 -9.91 31.45 14.39
CA THR A 258 -10.01 32.76 15.07
C THR A 258 -11.14 32.81 16.11
N LYS A 259 -12.25 32.11 15.88
CA LYS A 259 -13.41 32.11 16.78
C LYS A 259 -13.31 31.09 17.92
N THR A 260 -12.54 30.00 17.73
CA THR A 260 -12.31 28.97 18.76
C THR A 260 -11.04 29.20 19.56
N LEU A 261 -10.00 29.83 18.99
CA LEU A 261 -8.74 30.14 19.69
C LEU A 261 -8.65 31.61 20.13
N GLY A 262 -9.52 32.49 19.63
CA GLY A 262 -9.57 33.92 19.97
C GLY A 262 -10.55 34.29 21.10
N THR A 263 -10.62 33.51 22.18
CA THR A 263 -11.29 33.97 23.42
C THR A 263 -10.69 33.32 24.67
N ARG A 264 -9.42 33.64 24.95
CA ARG A 264 -8.82 33.36 26.27
C ARG A 264 -7.63 34.26 26.62
N ASP A 265 -7.73 35.56 26.35
CA ASP A 265 -6.92 36.54 27.08
C ASP A 265 -7.75 37.10 28.24
N SER A 266 -7.48 36.54 29.42
CA SER A 266 -7.96 37.05 30.70
C SER A 266 -7.04 38.19 31.14
N SER A 267 -7.53 39.43 31.16
CA SER A 267 -7.35 40.32 32.33
C SER A 267 -8.03 41.69 32.16
N ALA A 268 -8.90 41.98 33.14
CA ALA A 268 -9.17 43.30 33.71
C ALA A 268 -9.78 44.40 32.82
N SER A 269 -11.11 44.52 32.84
CA SER A 269 -11.79 45.80 33.04
C SER A 269 -13.25 45.60 33.43
N ARG A 270 -13.54 45.87 34.71
CA ARG A 270 -14.85 46.33 35.17
C ARG A 270 -15.08 47.74 34.60
N GLY A 271 -16.25 48.00 34.03
CA GLY A 271 -16.76 49.35 33.75
C GLY A 271 -17.83 49.29 32.66
N GLY A 272 -19.12 49.41 32.99
CA GLY A 272 -19.92 50.64 32.80
C GLY A 272 -20.42 50.70 31.33
N TYR A 273 -21.70 50.72 30.97
CA TYR A 273 -22.82 51.62 31.31
C TYR A 273 -24.13 50.84 31.03
N SER A 274 -25.14 50.81 31.91
CA SER A 274 -26.25 51.77 32.12
C SER A 274 -26.97 52.27 30.85
N ALA A 275 -28.22 51.84 30.69
CA ALA A 275 -29.40 52.52 30.08
C ALA A 275 -29.26 53.21 28.70
N VAL A 276 -30.08 52.80 27.74
CA VAL A 276 -31.50 53.20 27.58
C VAL A 276 -32.30 52.09 26.91
#